data_AF-A0A534AQY7-F1
#
_entry.id   AF-A0A534AQY7-F1
#
_cell.length_a   1.000
_cell.length_b   1.000
_cell.length_c   1.000
_cell.angle_alpha   90.00
_cell.angle_beta   90.00
_cell.angle_gamma   90.00
#
_symmetry.space_group_name_H-M   'P 1'
#
loop_
_entity.id
_entity.type
_entity.pdbx_description
1 polymer ?
#
loop_
_entity_poly.entity_id
_entity_poly.type
_entity_poly.pdbx_seq_one_letter_code
_entity_poly.pdbx_strand_id
1 'polypeptide(L)'
;MRLPFAALLLFAPAAGAAQSSAERMTNDSYTRSHDYDLVHQRIEVRNFDWDSTSFDGRVTTTLLALRPGLDSVVLDAGKGLAVARVVDARGAALR
;
A
#
# COMPACT_ATOMS: atom_id res chain seq x y z
N MET A 1 -36.59 42.56 -32.01
CA MET A 1 -35.30 41.83 -32.10
C MET A 1 -34.23 42.67 -31.40
N ARG A 2 -33.82 42.28 -30.19
CA ARG A 2 -32.80 43.00 -29.41
C ARG A 2 -31.81 41.95 -28.90
N LEU A 3 -30.61 41.94 -29.48
CA LEU A 3 -29.48 41.13 -29.03
C LEU A 3 -28.96 41.69 -27.70
N PRO A 4 -28.87 40.91 -26.61
CA PRO A 4 -28.08 41.29 -25.46
C PRO A 4 -26.65 40.80 -25.64
N PHE A 5 -25.79 41.81 -25.78
CA PHE A 5 -24.37 41.87 -25.49
C PHE A 5 -23.86 40.83 -24.49
N ALA A 6 -22.86 40.06 -24.95
CA ALA A 6 -21.64 39.64 -24.25
C ALA A 6 -21.68 39.40 -22.73
N ALA A 7 -21.58 38.13 -22.36
CA ALA A 7 -20.85 37.72 -21.16
C ALA A 7 -19.96 36.52 -21.54
N LEU A 8 -18.76 36.82 -22.04
CA LEU A 8 -17.71 35.82 -22.21
C LEU A 8 -17.22 35.45 -20.80
N LEU A 9 -17.81 34.43 -20.20
CA LEU A 9 -17.31 33.83 -18.96
C LEU A 9 -15.95 33.22 -19.26
N LEU A 10 -14.89 33.97 -18.91
CA LEU A 10 -13.53 33.48 -18.85
C LEU A 10 -13.49 32.34 -17.83
N PHE A 11 -13.55 31.09 -18.31
CA PHE A 11 -13.14 29.93 -17.54
C PHE A 11 -11.63 30.03 -17.30
N ALA A 12 -11.22 30.69 -16.22
CA ALA A 12 -9.88 30.51 -15.71
C ALA A 12 -9.76 29.04 -15.27
N PRO A 13 -8.81 28.25 -15.81
CA PRO A 13 -8.55 26.94 -15.25
C PRO A 13 -8.10 27.19 -13.81
N ALA A 14 -8.87 26.70 -12.84
CA ALA A 14 -8.33 26.49 -11.52
C ALA A 14 -7.19 25.51 -11.71
N ALA A 15 -5.96 26.03 -11.78
CA ALA A 15 -4.77 25.22 -11.63
C ALA A 15 -4.89 24.63 -10.23
N GLY A 16 -5.50 23.45 -10.13
CA GLY A 16 -5.47 22.66 -8.92
C GLY A 16 -4.01 22.57 -8.57
N ALA A 17 -3.62 23.21 -7.47
CA ALA A 17 -2.24 23.21 -7.01
C ALA A 17 -1.82 21.74 -6.95
N ALA A 18 -1.03 21.31 -7.93
CA ALA A 18 -0.48 19.98 -7.91
C ALA A 18 0.40 19.97 -6.68
N GLN A 19 -0.07 19.32 -5.60
CA GLN A 19 0.70 19.19 -4.38
C GLN A 19 2.10 18.74 -4.77
N SER A 20 3.11 19.48 -4.31
CA SER A 20 4.48 19.19 -4.66
C SER A 20 4.86 17.82 -4.08
N SER A 21 5.82 17.12 -4.69
CA SER A 21 6.36 15.89 -4.11
C SER A 21 6.88 16.10 -2.68
N ALA A 22 7.39 17.30 -2.40
CA ALA A 22 7.83 17.72 -1.07
C ALA A 22 6.69 17.79 -0.03
N GLU A 23 5.50 18.28 -0.44
CA GLU A 23 4.31 18.31 0.42
C GLU A 23 3.70 16.90 0.64
N ARG A 24 3.86 15.98 -0.31
CA ARG A 24 3.51 14.56 -0.10
C ARG A 24 4.44 13.87 0.89
N MET A 25 5.72 14.24 0.91
CA MET A 25 6.72 13.70 1.84
C MET A 25 6.52 14.20 3.29
N THR A 26 5.89 15.37 3.48
CA THR A 26 5.66 15.97 4.81
C THR A 26 4.30 15.61 5.42
N ASN A 27 3.36 15.04 4.65
CA ASN A 27 2.08 14.52 5.18
C ASN A 27 2.25 13.10 5.73
N ASP A 28 3.11 13.07 6.74
CA ASP A 28 3.94 11.96 7.18
C ASP A 28 3.20 10.91 8.02
N SER A 29 2.03 10.50 7.54
CA SER A 29 1.42 9.22 7.92
C SER A 29 2.24 8.01 7.40
N TYR A 30 3.36 8.28 6.72
CA TYR A 30 4.26 7.33 6.07
C TYR A 30 5.64 7.21 6.76
N THR A 31 5.91 7.96 7.83
CA THR A 31 7.04 7.70 8.75
C THR A 31 6.70 6.54 9.68
N ARG A 32 6.41 5.38 9.10
CA ARG A 32 6.96 4.17 9.67
C ARG A 32 8.44 4.26 9.35
N SER A 33 9.29 4.32 10.36
CA SER A 33 10.71 3.99 10.21
C SER A 33 10.76 2.60 9.57
N HIS A 34 10.90 2.54 8.25
CA HIS A 34 10.97 1.27 7.54
C HIS A 34 12.41 0.79 7.69
N ASP A 35 12.64 -0.13 8.63
CA ASP A 35 13.94 -0.80 8.77
C ASP A 35 14.25 -1.72 7.56
N TYR A 36 13.32 -1.82 6.61
CA TYR A 36 13.40 -2.62 5.40
C TYR A 36 12.59 -2.03 4.25
N ASP A 37 13.03 -2.29 3.03
CA ASP A 37 12.27 -2.06 1.80
C ASP A 37 11.65 -3.36 1.29
N LEU A 38 10.45 -3.27 0.71
CA LEU A 38 9.82 -4.38 -0.02
C LEU A 38 10.37 -4.45 -1.44
N VAL A 39 11.07 -5.54 -1.77
CA VAL A 39 11.70 -5.76 -3.07
C VAL A 39 10.78 -6.56 -4.01
N HIS A 40 10.12 -7.58 -3.47
CA HIS A 40 9.26 -8.47 -4.25
C HIS A 40 8.20 -9.12 -3.37
N GLN A 41 7.07 -9.47 -3.97
CA GLN A 41 6.03 -10.26 -3.31
C GLN A 41 5.45 -11.28 -4.29
N ARG A 42 5.39 -12.54 -3.83
CA ARG A 42 4.66 -13.62 -4.51
C ARG A 42 3.43 -13.97 -3.68
N ILE A 43 2.27 -13.92 -4.31
CA ILE A 43 0.99 -14.26 -3.71
C ILE A 43 0.48 -15.53 -4.39
N GLU A 44 0.22 -16.56 -3.60
CA GLU A 44 -0.31 -17.84 -4.03
C GLU A 44 -1.62 -18.08 -3.30
N VAL A 45 -2.72 -18.23 -4.03
CA VAL A 45 -4.05 -18.50 -3.49
C VAL A 45 -4.56 -19.83 -4.03
N ARG A 46 -5.29 -20.57 -3.18
CA ARG A 46 -5.80 -21.90 -3.49
C ARG A 46 -7.01 -22.23 -2.63
N ASN A 47 -7.65 -23.37 -2.92
CA ASN A 47 -8.78 -23.92 -2.15
C ASN A 47 -9.90 -22.89 -1.94
N PHE A 48 -10.36 -22.29 -3.04
CA PHE A 48 -11.50 -21.38 -3.00
C PHE A 48 -12.76 -22.13 -2.56
N ASP A 49 -13.36 -21.66 -1.48
CA ASP A 49 -14.65 -22.10 -0.98
C ASP A 49 -15.67 -20.98 -1.24
N TRP A 50 -16.63 -21.28 -2.12
CA TRP A 50 -17.67 -20.34 -2.52
C TRP A 50 -18.83 -20.26 -1.52
N ASP A 51 -19.00 -21.27 -0.66
CA ASP A 51 -20.04 -21.26 0.37
C ASP A 51 -19.66 -20.33 1.52
N SER A 52 -18.39 -20.39 1.95
CA SER A 52 -17.85 -19.52 3.00
C SER A 52 -17.19 -18.24 2.47
N THR A 53 -17.07 -18.09 1.15
CA THR A 53 -16.35 -16.99 0.48
C THR A 53 -14.91 -16.82 0.98
N SER A 54 -14.19 -17.94 1.11
CA SER A 54 -12.83 -17.97 1.66
C SER A 54 -11.85 -18.69 0.74
N PHE A 55 -10.55 -18.47 0.99
CA PHE A 55 -9.45 -19.19 0.37
C PHE A 55 -8.28 -19.24 1.33
N ASP A 56 -7.37 -20.18 1.13
CA ASP A 56 -6.06 -20.19 1.79
C ASP A 56 -4.93 -19.95 0.79
N GLY A 57 -3.74 -19.73 1.31
CA GLY A 57 -2.63 -19.36 0.46
C GLY A 57 -1.33 -19.12 1.19
N ARG A 58 -0.38 -18.59 0.44
CA ARG A 58 0.93 -18.17 0.93
C ARG A 58 1.31 -16.86 0.29
N VAL A 59 1.80 -15.94 1.11
CA VAL A 59 2.49 -14.74 0.66
C VAL A 59 3.96 -14.90 1.02
N THR A 60 4.84 -14.79 0.03
CA THR A 60 6.28 -14.70 0.22
C THR A 60 6.71 -13.28 -0.09
N THR A 61 7.22 -12.57 0.91
CA THR A 61 7.71 -11.20 0.78
C THR A 61 9.23 -11.19 0.86
N THR A 62 9.89 -10.66 -0.16
CA THR A 62 11.34 -10.43 -0.19
C THR A 62 11.61 -9.01 0.26
N LEU A 63 12.39 -8.87 1.32
CA LEU A 63 12.72 -7.59 1.93
C LEU A 63 14.23 -7.31 1.82
N LEU A 64 14.58 -6.05 1.68
CA LEU A 64 15.94 -5.55 1.83
C LEU A 64 16.03 -4.83 3.18
N ALA A 65 16.82 -5.36 4.12
CA ALA A 65 17.09 -4.63 5.37
C ALA A 65 17.91 -3.37 5.07
N LEU A 66 17.47 -2.22 5.60
CA LEU A 66 18.17 -0.94 5.44
C LEU A 66 19.24 -0.70 6.51
N ARG A 67 19.19 -1.48 7.60
CA ARG A 67 20.14 -1.43 8.72
C ARG A 67 20.59 -2.84 9.12
N PRO A 68 21.84 -3.00 9.59
CA PRO A 68 22.26 -4.24 10.23
C PRO A 68 21.38 -4.57 11.43
N GLY A 69 21.09 -5.85 11.65
CA GLY A 69 20.38 -6.30 12.83
C GLY A 69 18.86 -6.10 12.80
N LEU A 70 18.24 -6.07 11.61
CA LEU A 70 16.78 -6.13 11.49
C LEU A 70 16.22 -7.32 12.28
N ASP A 71 15.45 -7.04 13.33
CA ASP A 71 14.92 -8.03 14.26
C ASP A 71 13.41 -8.27 14.08
N SER A 72 12.72 -7.31 13.47
CA SER A 72 11.26 -7.29 13.38
C SER A 72 10.79 -6.73 12.04
N VAL A 73 9.69 -7.28 11.56
CA VAL A 73 9.00 -6.87 10.33
C VAL A 73 7.53 -6.70 10.69
N VAL A 74 6.96 -5.53 10.42
CA VAL A 74 5.57 -5.24 10.75
C VAL A 74 4.75 -5.15 9.46
N LEU A 75 3.81 -6.08 9.30
CA LEU A 75 2.91 -6.15 8.15
C LEU A 75 1.47 -5.92 8.61
N ASP A 76 0.68 -5.28 7.76
CA ASP A 76 -0.72 -5.01 8.07
C ASP A 76 -1.60 -6.22 7.73
N ALA A 77 -2.47 -6.59 8.66
CA ALA A 77 -3.43 -7.70 8.50
C ALA A 77 -4.86 -7.18 8.74
N GLY A 78 -5.71 -7.31 7.72
CA GLY A 78 -7.12 -6.94 7.79
C GLY A 78 -7.94 -7.94 8.63
N LYS A 79 -9.13 -7.52 9.07
CA LYS A 79 -10.02 -8.30 9.95
C LYS A 79 -10.40 -9.71 9.45
N GLY A 80 -10.26 -9.99 8.15
CA GLY A 80 -10.55 -11.30 7.55
C GLY A 80 -9.33 -12.19 7.30
N LEU A 81 -8.12 -11.74 7.64
CA LEU A 81 -6.89 -12.50 7.40
C LEU A 81 -6.50 -13.30 8.65
N ALA A 82 -6.62 -14.63 8.57
CA ALA A 82 -6.10 -15.52 9.60
C ALA A 82 -4.68 -15.98 9.25
N VAL A 83 -3.69 -15.60 10.07
CA VAL A 83 -2.29 -16.01 9.88
C VAL A 83 -2.06 -17.37 10.52
N ALA A 84 -1.88 -18.40 9.70
CA ALA A 84 -1.65 -19.77 10.19
C ALA A 84 -0.18 -20.02 10.62
N ARG A 85 0.79 -19.45 9.87
CA ARG A 85 2.22 -19.64 10.11
C ARG A 85 3.03 -18.54 9.44
N VAL A 86 4.07 -18.06 10.12
CA VAL A 86 5.09 -17.16 9.56
C VAL A 86 6.46 -17.84 9.67
N VAL A 87 7.26 -17.78 8.62
CA VAL A 87 8.62 -18.32 8.60
C VAL A 87 9.58 -17.38 7.86
N ASP A 88 10.86 -17.45 8.20
CA ASP A 88 11.92 -16.81 7.43
C ASP A 88 12.26 -17.61 6.14
N ALA A 89 13.22 -17.09 5.36
CA ALA A 89 13.68 -17.73 4.13
C ALA A 89 14.32 -19.12 4.35
N ARG A 90 14.71 -19.46 5.59
CA ARG A 90 15.26 -20.76 5.97
C ARG A 90 14.19 -21.71 6.55
N GLY A 91 12.94 -21.25 6.64
CA GLY A 91 11.82 -22.01 7.21
C GLY A 91 11.74 -21.95 8.73
N ALA A 92 12.58 -21.15 9.40
CA ALA A 92 12.52 -20.94 10.83
C ALA A 92 11.26 -20.14 11.19
N ALA A 93 10.56 -20.54 12.24
CA ALA A 93 9.32 -19.88 12.66
C ALA A 93 9.61 -18.46 13.18
N LEU A 94 8.83 -17.49 12.71
CA LEU A 94 8.82 -16.12 13.19
C LEU A 94 7.55 -15.88 14.02
N ARG A 95 7.59 -14.88 14.92
CA ARG A 95 6.49 -14.52 15.82
C ARG A 95 5.95 -13.14 15.50
#